data_AF-A0A0F9C2C7-F1
#
_entry.id   AF-A0A0F9C2C7-F1
#
_cell.length_a   1.000
_cell.length_b   1.000
_cell.length_c   1.000
_cell.angle_alpha   90.00
_cell.angle_beta   90.00
_cell.angle_gamma   90.00
#
_symmetry.space_group_name_H-M   'P 1'
#
loop_
_entity.id
_entity.type
_entity.pdbx_description
1 polymer ?
#
loop_
_entity_poly.entity_id
_entity_poly.type
_entity_poly.pdbx_seq_one_letter_code
_entity_poly.pdbx_strand_id
1 'polypeptide(L)'
;MDIAQQMELLTRGTEHVYSPEELADRLGEAGKQGRQLRIKLGLDPTAPALLGWNQIAFMAMIIAYSAWRIYAGLTGPGPYGAQIANEPALAPMLAPIAKLHATLTVIIYGTLIAAAILFQGLTARYYFSRRRRLLEYLQQTPKWILDIQRTTARH
;
A
#
# COMPACT_ATOMS: atom_id res chain seq x y z
N MET A 1 -6.43 41.55 -2.79
CA MET A 1 -5.35 40.55 -3.00
C MET A 1 -5.43 40.18 -4.46
N ASP A 2 -4.32 40.28 -5.19
CA ASP A 2 -4.28 39.95 -6.61
C ASP A 2 -4.30 38.42 -6.84
N ILE A 3 -4.77 37.95 -8.00
CA ILE A 3 -4.85 36.53 -8.33
C ILE A 3 -3.46 35.89 -8.31
N ALA A 4 -2.44 36.60 -8.78
CA ALA A 4 -1.06 36.12 -8.72
C ALA A 4 -0.59 35.87 -7.28
N GLN A 5 -0.93 36.77 -6.35
CA GLN A 5 -0.61 36.63 -4.93
C GLN A 5 -1.42 35.48 -4.27
N GLN A 6 -2.68 35.29 -4.68
CA GLN A 6 -3.50 34.17 -4.22
C GLN A 6 -2.93 32.83 -4.68
N MET A 7 -2.52 32.74 -5.95
CA MET A 7 -1.87 31.56 -6.50
C MET A 7 -0.56 31.26 -5.77
N GLU A 8 0.29 32.26 -5.54
CA GLU A 8 1.54 32.09 -4.78
C GLU A 8 1.27 31.55 -3.36
N LEU A 9 0.29 32.11 -2.65
CA LEU A 9 -0.08 31.65 -1.31
C LEU A 9 -0.62 30.21 -1.30
N LEU A 10 -1.46 29.84 -2.26
CA LEU A 10 -2.08 28.51 -2.33
C LEU A 10 -1.11 27.42 -2.81
N THR A 11 -0.11 27.80 -3.61
CA THR A 11 0.91 26.87 -4.10
C THR A 11 2.08 26.70 -3.13
N ARG A 12 2.26 27.65 -2.21
CA ARG A 12 3.34 27.60 -1.21
C ARG A 12 3.21 26.37 -0.31
N GLY A 13 4.14 25.43 -0.48
CA GLY A 13 4.18 24.18 0.30
C GLY A 13 3.24 23.08 -0.21
N THR A 14 2.56 23.30 -1.33
CA THR A 14 1.79 22.26 -2.03
C THR A 14 2.74 21.38 -2.82
N GLU A 15 2.69 20.07 -2.60
CA GLU A 15 3.57 19.09 -3.27
C GLU A 15 3.35 19.08 -4.79
N HIS A 16 2.09 19.12 -5.23
CA HIS A 16 1.74 19.17 -6.65
C HIS A 16 0.38 19.82 -6.89
N VAL A 17 0.29 20.64 -7.95
CA VAL A 17 -0.95 21.23 -8.46
C VAL A 17 -1.14 20.75 -9.90
N TYR A 18 -2.15 19.92 -10.13
CA TYR A 18 -2.39 19.29 -11.43
C TYR A 18 -2.80 20.28 -12.54
N SER A 19 -3.53 21.35 -12.19
CA SER A 19 -3.99 22.38 -13.15
C SER A 19 -3.91 23.80 -12.54
N PRO A 20 -2.72 24.43 -12.52
CA PRO A 20 -2.54 25.77 -11.94
C PRO A 20 -3.25 26.86 -12.75
N GLU A 21 -3.31 26.74 -14.08
CA GLU A 21 -4.04 27.68 -14.94
C GLU A 21 -5.55 27.62 -14.67
N GLU A 22 -6.11 26.41 -14.58
CA GLU A 22 -7.52 26.21 -14.24
C GLU A 22 -7.86 26.77 -12.85
N LEU A 23 -6.94 26.64 -11.88
CA LEU A 23 -7.12 27.21 -10.55
C LEU A 23 -7.12 28.75 -10.59
N ALA A 24 -6.23 29.37 -11.36
CA ALA A 24 -6.17 30.82 -11.54
C ALA A 24 -7.43 31.37 -12.22
N ASP A 25 -7.92 30.68 -13.26
CA ASP A 25 -9.16 31.03 -13.95
C ASP A 25 -10.37 30.92 -13.01
N ARG A 26 -10.48 29.81 -12.28
CA ARG A 26 -11.54 29.62 -11.28
C ARG A 26 -11.48 30.68 -10.17
N LEU A 27 -10.29 31.09 -9.72
CA LEU A 27 -10.10 32.17 -8.75
C LEU A 27 -10.58 33.51 -9.31
N GLY A 28 -10.24 33.81 -10.57
CA GLY A 28 -10.68 35.02 -11.25
C GLY A 28 -12.19 35.10 -11.44
N GLU A 29 -12.82 33.99 -11.88
CA GLU A 29 -14.28 33.91 -12.00
C GLU A 29 -14.98 34.04 -10.65
N ALA A 30 -14.46 33.38 -9.62
CA ALA A 30 -15.00 33.43 -8.28
C ALA A 30 -14.94 34.87 -7.71
N GLY A 31 -13.81 35.56 -7.92
CA GLY A 31 -13.64 36.97 -7.56
C GLY A 31 -14.60 37.90 -8.28
N LYS A 32 -14.80 37.73 -9.60
CA LYS A 32 -15.76 38.52 -10.40
C LYS A 32 -17.20 38.32 -9.94
N GLN A 33 -17.56 37.11 -9.55
CA GLN A 33 -18.92 36.75 -9.13
C GLN A 33 -19.16 36.95 -7.63
N GLY A 34 -18.16 37.44 -6.88
CA GLY A 34 -18.25 37.63 -5.44
C GLY A 34 -18.49 36.33 -4.66
N ARG A 35 -18.14 35.17 -5.23
CA ARG A 35 -18.33 33.85 -4.62
C ARG A 35 -17.00 33.25 -4.17
N GLN A 36 -17.02 32.42 -3.13
CA GLN A 36 -15.85 31.64 -2.73
C GLN A 36 -15.71 30.35 -3.55
N LEU A 37 -14.47 29.96 -3.83
CA LEU A 37 -14.16 28.64 -4.39
C LEU A 37 -14.42 27.52 -3.38
N ARG A 38 -14.90 26.41 -3.93
CA ARG A 38 -15.32 25.22 -3.21
C ARG A 38 -14.18 24.18 -3.25
N ILE A 39 -13.50 23.95 -2.12
CA ILE A 39 -12.46 22.92 -1.95
C ILE A 39 -13.07 21.59 -1.48
N LYS A 40 -13.01 20.56 -2.33
CA LYS A 40 -13.50 19.20 -2.05
C LYS A 40 -12.41 18.37 -1.36
N LEU A 41 -12.56 18.11 -0.06
CA LEU A 41 -11.65 17.25 0.70
C LEU A 41 -12.38 15.98 1.17
N GLY A 42 -12.05 14.84 0.57
CA GLY A 42 -12.57 13.53 0.96
C GLY A 42 -11.74 12.89 2.07
N LEU A 43 -12.08 13.14 3.33
CA LEU A 43 -11.44 12.48 4.48
C LEU A 43 -12.27 11.26 4.92
N ASP A 44 -12.04 10.10 4.31
CA ASP A 44 -12.61 8.84 4.78
C ASP A 44 -11.68 8.18 5.82
N PRO A 45 -12.06 8.13 7.11
CA PRO A 45 -11.24 7.53 8.16
C PRO A 45 -11.20 6.00 8.11
N THR A 46 -12.06 5.36 7.32
CA THR A 46 -12.10 3.90 7.17
C THR A 46 -11.08 3.39 6.16
N ALA A 47 -10.73 4.20 5.16
CA ALA A 47 -9.80 3.80 4.10
C ALA A 47 -8.41 3.38 4.61
N PRO A 48 -7.73 4.13 5.51
CA PRO A 48 -6.44 3.67 6.05
C PRO A 48 -6.56 2.40 6.90
N ALA A 49 -7.70 2.15 7.56
CA ALA A 49 -7.90 0.92 8.32
C ALA A 49 -8.00 -0.30 7.39
N LEU A 50 -8.82 -0.21 6.34
CA LEU A 50 -8.99 -1.25 5.33
C LEU A 50 -7.67 -1.59 4.65
N LEU A 51 -6.90 -0.58 4.25
CA LEU A 51 -5.57 -0.79 3.65
C LEU A 51 -4.61 -1.49 4.64
N GLY A 52 -4.61 -1.08 5.91
CA GLY A 52 -3.80 -1.73 6.95
C GLY A 52 -4.14 -3.22 7.12
N TRP A 53 -5.43 -3.55 7.19
CA TRP A 53 -5.88 -4.94 7.27
C TRP A 53 -5.57 -5.75 6.02
N ASN A 54 -5.71 -5.15 4.83
CA ASN A 54 -5.34 -5.80 3.57
C ASN A 54 -3.85 -6.19 3.54
N GLN A 55 -2.97 -5.31 4.03
CA GLN A 55 -1.53 -5.62 4.11
C GLN A 55 -1.24 -6.78 5.06
N ILE A 56 -1.89 -6.81 6.23
CA ILE A 56 -1.72 -7.92 7.19
C ILE A 56 -2.26 -9.23 6.64
N ALA A 57 -3.44 -9.21 6.00
CA ALA A 57 -4.03 -10.41 5.40
C ALA A 57 -3.15 -10.96 4.26
N PHE A 58 -2.66 -10.07 3.38
CA PHE A 58 -1.77 -10.46 2.30
C PHE A 58 -0.44 -11.01 2.81
N MET A 59 0.14 -10.41 3.86
CA MET A 59 1.32 -10.91 4.55
C MET A 59 1.10 -12.31 5.13
N ALA A 60 -0.01 -12.52 5.86
CA ALA A 60 -0.34 -13.82 6.43
C ALA A 60 -0.47 -14.90 5.35
N MET A 61 -1.11 -14.58 4.22
CA MET A 61 -1.23 -15.49 3.09
C MET A 61 0.13 -15.85 2.47
N ILE A 62 1.03 -14.87 2.26
CA ILE A 62 2.38 -15.13 1.75
C ILE A 62 3.15 -16.03 2.70
N ILE A 63 3.09 -15.76 4.00
CA ILE A 63 3.78 -16.56 5.02
C ILE A 63 3.25 -17.99 5.02
N ALA A 64 1.92 -18.17 5.05
CA ALA A 64 1.29 -19.48 5.05
C ALA A 64 1.66 -20.28 3.78
N TYR A 65 1.58 -19.65 2.60
CA TYR A 65 1.96 -20.28 1.34
C TYR A 65 3.44 -20.64 1.31
N SER A 66 4.32 -19.73 1.72
CA SER A 66 5.77 -19.94 1.73
C SER A 66 6.17 -21.05 2.71
N ALA A 67 5.57 -21.07 3.90
CA ALA A 67 5.78 -22.13 4.87
C ALA A 67 5.30 -23.49 4.33
N TRP A 68 4.14 -23.52 3.68
CA TRP A 68 3.63 -24.74 3.03
C TRP A 68 4.56 -25.20 1.90
N ARG A 69 5.08 -24.29 1.07
CA ARG A 69 6.02 -24.61 -0.01
C ARG A 69 7.34 -25.16 0.51
N ILE A 70 7.86 -24.63 1.62
CA ILE A 70 9.04 -25.16 2.30
C ILE A 70 8.74 -26.56 2.85
N TYR A 71 7.63 -26.72 3.58
CA TYR A 71 7.21 -28.01 4.13
C TYR A 71 7.08 -29.07 3.03
N ALA A 72 6.28 -28.80 2.01
CA ALA A 72 6.08 -29.70 0.88
C ALA A 72 7.39 -29.99 0.12
N GLY A 73 8.30 -29.02 0.01
CA GLY A 73 9.60 -29.22 -0.63
C GLY A 73 10.59 -30.05 0.17
N LEU A 74 10.43 -30.13 1.51
CA LEU A 74 11.30 -30.89 2.41
C LEU A 74 10.76 -32.29 2.72
N THR A 75 9.44 -32.47 2.76
CA THR A 75 8.80 -33.74 3.13
C THR A 75 8.12 -34.45 1.97
N GLY A 76 7.88 -33.76 0.86
CA GLY A 76 7.24 -34.34 -0.32
C GLY A 76 8.20 -35.19 -1.16
N PRO A 77 7.67 -36.00 -2.08
CA PRO A 77 8.49 -36.69 -3.07
C PRO A 77 9.26 -35.64 -3.87
N GLY A 78 10.59 -35.74 -3.85
CA GLY A 78 11.45 -34.81 -4.58
C GLY A 78 11.13 -34.80 -6.08
N PRO A 79 11.50 -33.73 -6.80
CA PRO A 79 11.16 -33.57 -8.22
C PRO A 79 11.67 -34.70 -9.12
N TYR A 80 12.67 -35.44 -8.64
CA TYR A 80 13.29 -36.57 -9.35
C TYR A 80 12.90 -37.95 -8.79
N GLY A 81 11.96 -38.01 -7.84
CA GLY A 81 11.59 -39.25 -7.16
C GLY A 81 11.06 -40.32 -8.12
N ALA A 82 10.29 -39.91 -9.13
CA ALA A 82 9.76 -40.81 -10.15
C ALA A 82 10.86 -41.35 -11.08
N GLN A 83 11.81 -40.49 -11.47
CA GLN A 83 12.93 -40.86 -12.34
C GLN A 83 13.90 -41.81 -11.63
N ILE A 84 14.19 -41.57 -10.35
CA ILE A 84 15.01 -42.46 -9.52
C ILE A 84 14.31 -43.81 -9.30
N ALA A 85 12.98 -43.81 -9.14
CA ALA A 85 12.21 -45.04 -8.98
C ALA A 85 12.25 -45.92 -10.24
N ASN A 86 12.23 -45.31 -11.43
CA ASN A 86 12.32 -46.02 -12.71
C ASN A 86 13.76 -46.44 -13.05
N GLU A 87 14.75 -45.62 -12.71
CA GLU A 87 16.17 -45.87 -12.99
C GLU A 87 17.04 -45.58 -11.76
N PRO A 88 17.28 -46.58 -10.89
CA PRO A 88 18.05 -46.39 -9.66
C PRO A 88 19.50 -45.92 -9.89
N ALA A 89 20.07 -46.19 -11.06
CA ALA A 89 21.41 -45.75 -11.44
C ALA A 89 21.56 -44.22 -11.53
N LEU A 90 20.46 -43.48 -11.71
CA LEU A 90 20.45 -42.02 -11.74
C LEU A 90 20.54 -41.37 -10.35
N ALA A 91 20.30 -42.13 -9.28
CA ALA A 91 20.29 -41.62 -7.91
C ALA A 91 21.54 -40.80 -7.52
N PRO A 92 22.79 -41.29 -7.70
CA PRO A 92 23.98 -40.53 -7.33
C PRO A 92 24.18 -39.28 -8.19
N MET A 93 23.75 -39.29 -9.46
CA MET A 93 23.87 -38.14 -10.37
C MET A 93 22.86 -37.03 -10.02
N LEU A 94 21.66 -37.41 -9.58
CA LEU A 94 20.57 -36.48 -9.29
C LEU A 94 20.56 -35.98 -7.84
N ALA A 95 21.22 -36.67 -6.90
CA ALA A 95 21.27 -36.29 -5.49
C ALA A 95 21.78 -34.85 -5.24
N PRO A 96 22.85 -34.36 -5.90
CA PRO A 96 23.29 -32.97 -5.75
C PRO A 96 22.25 -31.96 -6.24
N ILE A 97 21.56 -32.27 -7.35
CA ILE A 97 20.53 -31.42 -7.94
C ILE A 97 19.30 -31.35 -7.03
N ALA A 98 18.88 -32.50 -6.46
CA ALA A 98 17.80 -32.56 -5.47
C ALA A 98 18.12 -31.72 -4.22
N LYS A 99 19.36 -31.80 -3.71
CA LYS A 99 19.81 -30.98 -2.57
C LYS A 99 19.85 -29.50 -2.90
N LEU A 100 20.30 -29.13 -4.10
CA LEU A 100 20.29 -27.75 -4.58
C LEU A 100 18.85 -27.22 -4.65
N HIS A 101 17.92 -28.00 -5.21
CA HIS A 101 16.51 -27.62 -5.28
C HIS A 101 15.89 -27.37 -3.90
N ALA A 102 16.16 -28.24 -2.91
CA ALA A 102 15.70 -28.05 -1.53
C ALA A 102 16.31 -26.78 -0.90
N THR A 103 17.62 -26.57 -1.07
CA THR A 103 18.32 -25.38 -0.57
C THR A 103 17.74 -24.10 -1.18
N LEU A 104 17.53 -24.06 -2.49
CA LEU A 104 16.95 -22.92 -3.20
C LEU A 104 15.51 -22.66 -2.75
N THR A 105 14.71 -23.72 -2.55
CA THR A 105 13.35 -23.60 -2.03
C THR A 105 13.34 -22.87 -0.69
N VAL A 106 14.18 -23.32 0.26
CA VAL A 106 14.29 -22.68 1.58
C VAL A 106 14.75 -21.24 1.49
N ILE A 107 15.78 -20.95 0.67
CA ILE A 107 16.31 -19.59 0.51
C ILE A 107 15.24 -18.67 -0.09
N ILE A 108 14.64 -19.04 -1.22
CA ILE A 108 13.68 -18.20 -1.95
C ILE A 108 12.46 -17.88 -1.07
N TYR A 109 11.83 -18.92 -0.50
CA TYR A 109 10.63 -18.72 0.32
C TYR A 109 10.95 -18.11 1.69
N GLY A 110 12.11 -18.40 2.26
CA GLY A 110 12.58 -17.75 3.49
C GLY A 110 12.82 -16.26 3.31
N THR A 111 13.49 -15.86 2.21
CA THR A 111 13.66 -14.45 1.85
C THR A 111 12.31 -13.78 1.55
N LEU A 112 11.38 -14.48 0.89
CA LEU A 112 10.04 -13.95 0.62
C LEU A 112 9.28 -13.66 1.93
N ILE A 113 9.37 -14.53 2.93
CA ILE A 113 8.80 -14.30 4.27
C ILE A 113 9.45 -13.09 4.94
N ALA A 114 10.78 -13.00 4.93
CA ALA A 114 11.49 -11.88 5.53
C ALA A 114 11.11 -10.53 4.87
N ALA A 115 11.03 -10.51 3.54
CA ALA A 115 10.59 -9.34 2.78
C ALA A 115 9.13 -8.98 3.10
N ALA A 116 8.23 -9.97 3.15
CA ALA A 116 6.83 -9.76 3.53
C ALA A 116 6.71 -9.09 4.89
N ILE A 117 7.38 -9.62 5.92
CA ILE A 117 7.38 -9.05 7.27
C ILE A 117 7.91 -7.61 7.27
N LEU A 118 9.02 -7.36 6.57
CA LEU A 118 9.64 -6.04 6.55
C LEU A 118 8.78 -5.02 5.81
N PHE A 119 8.43 -5.27 4.54
CA PHE A 119 7.71 -4.28 3.72
C PHE A 119 6.23 -4.18 4.11
N GLN A 120 5.53 -5.30 4.30
CA GLN A 120 4.10 -5.28 4.62
C GLN A 120 3.87 -4.90 6.08
N GLY A 121 4.78 -5.28 6.98
CA GLY A 121 4.74 -4.81 8.38
C GLY A 121 4.93 -3.30 8.49
N LEU A 122 5.91 -2.73 7.79
CA LEU A 122 6.14 -1.28 7.79
C LEU A 122 4.98 -0.51 7.14
N THR A 123 4.44 -0.97 6.02
CA THR A 123 3.31 -0.32 5.34
C THR A 123 2.02 -0.45 6.16
N ALA A 124 1.73 -1.59 6.77
CA ALA A 124 0.60 -1.74 7.68
C ALA A 124 0.70 -0.77 8.88
N ARG A 125 1.89 -0.69 9.50
CA ARG A 125 2.16 0.26 10.58
C ARG A 125 1.97 1.72 10.13
N TYR A 126 2.40 2.06 8.92
CA TYR A 126 2.18 3.38 8.33
C TYR A 126 0.69 3.71 8.21
N TYR A 127 -0.13 2.80 7.67
CA TYR A 127 -1.57 3.01 7.50
C TYR A 127 -2.30 3.17 8.85
N PHE A 128 -1.97 2.33 9.84
CA PHE A 128 -2.55 2.45 11.19
C PHE A 128 -2.12 3.75 11.90
N SER A 129 -0.86 4.18 11.72
CA SER A 129 -0.39 5.48 12.23
C SER A 129 -1.12 6.65 11.57
N ARG A 130 -1.34 6.60 10.25
CA ARG A 130 -2.05 7.64 9.52
C ARG A 130 -3.51 7.76 9.96
N ARG A 131 -4.18 6.63 10.22
CA ARG A 131 -5.53 6.62 10.78
C ARG A 131 -5.61 7.39 12.09
N ARG A 132 -4.66 7.16 13.01
CA ARG A 132 -4.63 7.85 14.30
C ARG A 132 -4.55 9.37 14.12
N ARG A 133 -3.63 9.85 13.27
CA ARG A 133 -3.49 11.28 12.96
C ARG A 133 -4.75 11.87 12.34
N LEU A 134 -5.42 11.12 11.47
CA LEU A 134 -6.68 11.55 10.85
C LEU A 134 -7.81 11.65 11.87
N LEU A 135 -7.91 10.70 12.80
CA LEU A 135 -8.90 10.75 13.87
C LEU A 135 -8.65 11.91 14.83
N GLU A 136 -7.38 12.17 15.19
CA GLU A 136 -6.99 13.33 16.00
C GLU A 136 -7.38 14.64 15.31
N TYR A 137 -7.11 14.78 14.00
CA TYR A 137 -7.55 15.93 13.21
C TYR A 137 -9.07 16.09 13.21
N LEU A 138 -9.82 15.01 12.98
CA LEU A 138 -11.29 15.03 12.97
C LEU A 138 -11.87 15.39 14.34
N GLN A 139 -11.22 15.00 15.44
CA GLN A 139 -11.65 15.34 16.81
C GLN A 139 -11.37 16.80 17.16
N GLN A 140 -10.24 17.35 16.71
CA GLN A 140 -9.85 18.73 16.98
C GLN A 140 -10.57 19.74 16.08
N THR A 141 -11.11 19.30 14.95
CA THR A 141 -11.78 20.17 13.99
C THR A 141 -13.26 20.37 14.37
N PRO A 142 -13.72 21.62 14.59
CA PRO A 142 -15.13 21.92 14.82
C PRO A 142 -16.04 21.36 13.71
N LYS A 143 -17.20 20.84 14.10
CA LYS A 143 -18.15 20.20 13.17
C LYS A 143 -18.55 21.10 11.98
N TRP A 144 -18.73 22.40 12.21
CA TRP A 144 -19.09 23.34 11.14
C TRP A 144 -18.04 23.43 10.03
N ILE A 145 -16.74 23.28 10.35
CA ILE A 145 -15.66 23.24 9.34
C ILE A 145 -15.75 21.95 8.53
N LEU A 146 -16.00 20.83 9.21
CA LEU A 146 -16.18 19.52 8.54
C LEU A 146 -17.43 19.54 7.64
N ASP A 147 -18.51 20.20 8.07
CA ASP A 147 -19.74 20.31 7.30
C ASP A 147 -19.56 21.20 6.06
N ILE A 148 -18.80 22.29 6.17
CA ILE A 148 -18.37 23.09 5.01
C ILE A 148 -17.52 22.23 4.05
N GLN A 149 -16.55 21.49 4.54
CA GLN A 149 -15.71 20.62 3.70
C GLN A 149 -16.52 19.51 2.99
N ARG A 150 -17.52 18.93 3.68
CA ARG A 150 -18.38 17.85 3.14
C ARG A 150 -19.43 18.33 2.16
N THR A 151 -20.08 19.46 2.43
CA THR A 151 -21.04 20.09 1.49
C THR A 151 -20.35 20.51 0.20
N THR A 152 -19.10 20.96 0.33
CA THR A 152 -18.24 21.27 -0.80
C THR A 152 -17.85 20.02 -1.60
N ALA A 153 -17.82 18.84 -0.96
CA ALA A 153 -17.47 17.58 -1.60
C ALA A 153 -18.62 16.86 -2.32
N ARG A 154 -19.89 17.21 -2.09
CA ARG A 154 -21.06 16.46 -2.60
C ARG A 154 -21.72 17.05 -3.86
N HIS A 155 -21.16 18.11 -4.42
CA HIS A 155 -21.57 18.67 -5.71
C HIS A 155 -20.39 18.69 -6.69
#